data_AF-A0A7V3PUL4-F1
#
_entry.id   AF-A0A7V3PUL4-F1
#
_cell.length_a   1.000
_cell.length_b   1.000
_cell.length_c   1.000
_cell.angle_alpha   90.00
_cell.angle_beta   90.00
_cell.angle_gamma   90.00
#
_symmetry.space_group_name_H-M   'P 1'
#
loop_
_entity.id
_entity.type
_entity.pdbx_description
1 polymer ?
#
loop_
_entity_poly.entity_id
_entity_poly.type
_entity_poly.pdbx_seq_one_letter_code
_entity_poly.pdbx_strand_id
1 'polypeptide(L)'
;LSDSARDMLSLWYYLRMVDWNKRESLAVNAHIDRRNWQLKLRLTGKQKVKTAAGEFWCLVIKPDANGPLGTILVSDEPHRLPVLIRSRVGGLTIAAILRNIIIYE
;
A
#
# COMPACT_ATOMS: atom_id res chain seq x y z
N LEU A 1 -9.02 -14.83 -13.90
CA LEU A 1 -9.83 -15.18 -12.71
C LEU A 1 -10.26 -13.89 -12.04
N SER A 2 -11.56 -13.67 -11.90
CA SER A 2 -12.12 -12.59 -11.08
C SER A 2 -11.83 -12.75 -9.58
N ASP A 3 -11.10 -13.79 -9.15
CA ASP A 3 -10.61 -13.93 -7.79
C ASP A 3 -9.42 -14.90 -7.64
N SER A 4 -8.23 -14.55 -8.17
CA SER A 4 -7.00 -15.16 -7.63
C SER A 4 -6.51 -14.31 -6.45
N ALA A 5 -6.44 -14.92 -5.28
CA ALA A 5 -5.90 -14.27 -4.10
C ALA A 5 -4.45 -13.82 -4.35
N ARG A 6 -4.13 -12.59 -3.99
CA ARG A 6 -2.77 -12.02 -4.09
C ARG A 6 -2.00 -12.25 -2.80
N ASP A 7 -0.75 -12.66 -2.90
CA ASP A 7 0.17 -12.54 -1.77
C ASP A 7 0.45 -11.06 -1.43
N MET A 8 1.14 -10.81 -0.33
CA MET A 8 1.41 -9.44 0.14
C MET A 8 2.17 -8.58 -0.89
N LEU A 9 3.19 -9.15 -1.56
CA LEU A 9 4.03 -8.41 -2.49
C LEU A 9 3.28 -8.11 -3.78
N SER A 10 2.58 -9.09 -4.34
CA SER A 10 1.76 -8.88 -5.54
C SER A 10 0.58 -7.95 -5.27
N LEU A 11 0.02 -7.96 -4.05
CA LEU A 11 -0.98 -6.98 -3.63
C LEU A 11 -0.41 -5.56 -3.63
N TRP A 12 0.75 -5.32 -3.02
CA TRP A 12 1.39 -4.00 -3.02
C TRP A 12 1.68 -3.51 -4.43
N TYR A 13 2.21 -4.39 -5.29
CA TYR A 13 2.44 -4.07 -6.70
C TYR A 13 1.13 -3.70 -7.41
N TYR A 14 0.07 -4.47 -7.19
CA TYR A 14 -1.24 -4.22 -7.77
C TYR A 14 -1.82 -2.85 -7.36
N LEU A 15 -1.70 -2.46 -6.09
CA LEU A 15 -2.22 -1.17 -5.60
C LEU A 15 -1.55 0.04 -6.26
N ARG A 16 -0.32 -0.10 -6.77
CA ARG A 16 0.35 0.95 -7.56
C ARG A 16 -0.38 1.17 -8.88
N MET A 17 -0.86 0.11 -9.52
CA MET A 17 -1.51 0.18 -10.84
C MET A 17 -2.96 0.68 -10.79
N VAL A 18 -3.61 0.65 -9.62
CA VAL A 18 -5.03 1.03 -9.47
C VAL A 18 -5.21 2.53 -9.66
N ASP A 19 -6.03 2.98 -10.60
CA ASP A 19 -6.32 4.42 -10.76
C ASP A 19 -7.21 4.97 -9.62
N TRP A 20 -6.56 5.38 -8.52
CA TRP A 20 -7.20 5.93 -7.32
C TRP A 20 -7.88 7.29 -7.55
N ASN A 21 -7.59 8.00 -8.64
CA ASN A 21 -8.30 9.24 -8.97
C ASN A 21 -9.73 8.98 -9.42
N LYS A 22 -10.03 7.76 -9.88
CA LYS A 22 -11.36 7.33 -10.33
C LYS A 22 -12.06 6.39 -9.37
N ARG A 23 -11.43 6.10 -8.22
CA ARG A 23 -11.89 5.05 -7.31
C ARG A 23 -11.56 5.38 -5.87
N GLU A 24 -12.59 5.55 -5.05
CA GLU A 24 -12.44 5.79 -3.61
C GLU A 24 -12.16 4.49 -2.83
N SER A 25 -12.64 3.35 -3.33
CA SER A 25 -12.50 2.05 -2.65
C SER A 25 -12.31 0.86 -3.59
N LEU A 26 -11.63 -0.16 -3.09
CA LEU A 26 -11.29 -1.39 -3.82
C LEU A 26 -11.48 -2.61 -2.91
N ALA A 27 -12.25 -3.58 -3.37
CA ALA A 27 -12.27 -4.92 -2.78
C ALA A 27 -11.27 -5.81 -3.52
N VAL A 28 -10.45 -6.57 -2.78
CA VAL A 28 -9.44 -7.46 -3.36
C VAL A 28 -9.21 -8.67 -2.47
N ASN A 29 -9.14 -9.85 -3.09
CA ASN A 29 -8.76 -11.07 -2.39
C ASN A 29 -7.25 -11.17 -2.21
N ALA A 30 -6.84 -11.54 -0.99
CA ALA A 30 -5.44 -11.71 -0.62
C ALA A 30 -5.23 -13.00 0.18
N HIS A 31 -4.09 -13.67 -0.04
CA HIS A 31 -3.64 -14.80 0.77
C HIS A 31 -2.41 -14.37 1.57
N ILE A 32 -2.61 -14.10 2.86
CA ILE A 32 -1.59 -13.54 3.75
C ILE A 32 -1.63 -14.33 5.05
N ASP A 33 -0.44 -14.70 5.54
CA ASP A 33 -0.28 -15.46 6.79
C ASP A 33 -1.13 -16.74 6.82
N ARG A 34 -1.03 -17.53 5.74
CA ARG A 34 -1.75 -18.81 5.55
C ARG A 34 -3.28 -18.69 5.59
N ARG A 35 -3.83 -17.49 5.43
CA ARG A 35 -5.28 -17.21 5.45
C ARG A 35 -5.70 -16.43 4.23
N ASN A 36 -6.93 -16.70 3.77
CA ASN A 36 -7.58 -15.90 2.74
C ASN A 36 -8.33 -14.73 3.36
N TRP A 37 -8.21 -13.56 2.74
CA TRP A 37 -8.82 -12.32 3.18
C TRP A 37 -9.52 -11.67 2.00
N GLN A 38 -10.74 -11.17 2.22
CA GLN A 38 -11.38 -10.21 1.33
C GLN A 38 -11.14 -8.82 1.90
N LEU A 39 -10.10 -8.15 1.38
CA LEU A 39 -9.68 -6.85 1.87
C LEU A 39 -10.51 -5.75 1.19
N LYS A 40 -11.06 -4.83 1.97
CA LYS A 40 -11.62 -3.58 1.47
C LYS A 40 -10.66 -2.45 1.78
N LEU A 41 -10.16 -1.80 0.74
CA LEU A 41 -9.16 -0.74 0.80
C LEU A 41 -9.80 0.57 0.36
N ARG A 42 -9.43 1.68 0.99
CA ARG A 42 -9.88 3.02 0.65
C ARG A 42 -8.71 3.98 0.48
N LEU A 43 -8.84 4.88 -0.49
CA LEU A 43 -8.04 6.09 -0.53
C LEU A 43 -8.58 7.05 0.54
N THR A 44 -7.73 7.41 1.51
CA THR A 44 -8.14 8.24 2.66
C THR A 44 -7.58 9.65 2.61
N GLY A 45 -6.80 9.98 1.58
CA GLY A 45 -6.29 11.32 1.34
C GLY A 45 -4.92 11.32 0.70
N LYS A 46 -4.29 12.50 0.69
CA LYS A 46 -2.90 12.70 0.28
C LYS A 46 -2.11 13.32 1.43
N GLN A 47 -0.84 12.94 1.59
CA GLN A 47 0.05 13.58 2.56
C GLN A 47 1.47 13.68 2.04
N LYS A 48 2.21 14.69 2.47
CA LYS A 48 3.63 14.81 2.20
C LYS A 48 4.42 13.90 3.15
N VAL A 49 5.31 13.08 2.61
CA VAL A 49 6.19 12.17 3.36
C VAL A 49 7.63 12.51 3.07
N LYS A 50 8.41 12.74 4.13
CA LYS A 50 9.86 12.94 4.06
C LYS A 50 10.57 11.65 4.42
N THR A 51 11.50 11.22 3.57
CA THR A 51 12.35 10.07 3.80
C THR A 51 13.80 10.40 3.46
N ALA A 52 14.72 9.45 3.66
CA ALA A 52 16.11 9.61 3.24
C ALA A 52 16.27 9.67 1.70
N ALA A 53 15.27 9.20 0.95
CA ALA A 53 15.25 9.24 -0.51
C ALA A 53 14.68 10.56 -1.08
N GLY A 54 14.17 11.46 -0.23
CA GLY A 54 13.57 12.73 -0.66
C GLY A 54 12.22 13.02 -0.01
N GLU A 55 11.47 13.94 -0.63
CA GLU A 55 10.13 14.34 -0.20
C GLU A 55 9.11 13.98 -1.28
N PHE A 56 8.03 13.30 -0.87
CA PHE A 56 7.03 12.76 -1.79
C PHE A 56 5.63 13.20 -1.37
N TRP A 57 4.81 13.64 -2.32
CA TRP A 57 3.37 13.65 -2.12
C TRP A 57 2.86 12.22 -2.29
N CYS A 58 2.17 11.68 -1.28
CA CYS A 58 1.73 10.30 -1.27
C CYS A 58 0.22 10.16 -1.14
N LEU A 59 -0.35 9.21 -1.87
CA LEU A 59 -1.70 8.70 -1.69
C LEU A 59 -1.74 7.79 -0.46
N VAL A 60 -2.70 8.00 0.44
CA VAL A 60 -2.84 7.20 1.68
C VAL A 60 -3.91 6.14 1.52
N ILE A 61 -3.48 4.89 1.32
CA ILE A 61 -4.35 3.74 1.13
C ILE A 61 -4.47 2.97 2.44
N LYS A 62 -5.69 2.83 2.97
CA LYS A 62 -5.97 2.14 4.23
C LYS A 62 -6.96 1.00 4.05
N PRO A 63 -6.79 -0.13 4.76
CA PRO A 63 -7.84 -1.12 4.89
C PRO A 63 -8.95 -0.66 5.85
N ASP A 64 -10.18 -1.08 5.58
CA ASP A 64 -11.38 -0.70 6.35
C ASP A 64 -11.53 -1.41 7.68
N ALA A 65 -10.92 -2.59 7.82
CA ALA A 65 -11.06 -3.46 8.98
C ALA A 65 -9.68 -3.90 9.50
N ASN A 66 -9.67 -4.46 10.71
CA ASN A 66 -8.53 -5.21 11.22
C ASN A 66 -8.26 -6.39 10.30
N GLY A 67 -7.22 -6.26 9.49
CA GLY A 67 -6.72 -7.28 8.59
C GLY A 67 -5.19 -7.29 8.64
N PRO A 68 -4.55 -8.21 7.92
CA PRO A 68 -3.10 -8.37 7.97
C PRO A 68 -2.36 -7.24 7.23
N LEU A 69 -3.09 -6.37 6.51
CA LEU A 69 -2.52 -5.27 5.76
C LEU A 69 -2.46 -4.00 6.61
N GLY A 70 -1.34 -3.30 6.54
CA GLY A 70 -1.19 -1.96 7.10
C GLY A 70 -1.70 -0.85 6.18
N THR A 71 -1.46 0.38 6.61
CA THR A 71 -1.60 1.57 5.75
C THR A 71 -0.42 1.63 4.77
N ILE A 72 -0.70 1.87 3.49
CA ILE A 72 0.31 1.96 2.43
C ILE A 72 0.25 3.37 1.84
N LEU A 73 1.42 3.98 1.71
CA LEU A 73 1.62 5.29 1.09
C LEU A 73 2.44 5.09 -0.17
N VAL A 74 1.81 5.37 -1.30
CA VAL A 74 2.47 5.37 -2.62
C VAL A 74 2.63 6.79 -3.10
N SER A 75 3.74 7.13 -3.76
CA SER A 75 3.92 8.46 -4.35
C SER A 75 2.83 8.75 -5.39
N ASP A 76 2.44 10.02 -5.48
CA ASP A 76 1.46 10.54 -6.44
C ASP A 76 2.17 11.00 -7.72
N GLU A 77 2.98 10.11 -8.29
CA GLU A 77 3.75 10.30 -9.52
C GLU A 77 3.57 9.05 -10.41
N PRO A 78 3.93 9.08 -11.71
CA PRO A 78 3.60 8.00 -12.64
C PRO A 78 4.01 6.58 -12.18
N HIS A 79 5.16 6.44 -11.52
CA HIS A 79 5.68 5.14 -11.08
C HIS A 79 5.13 4.66 -9.73
N ARG A 80 4.45 5.55 -8.99
CA ARG A 80 3.79 5.29 -7.70
C ARG A 80 4.63 4.42 -6.79
N LEU A 81 5.81 4.92 -6.45
CA LEU A 81 6.76 4.25 -5.59
C LEU A 81 6.13 3.98 -4.23
N PRO A 82 6.29 2.79 -3.64
CA PRO A 82 5.95 2.55 -2.25
C PRO A 82 6.90 3.38 -1.36
N VAL A 83 6.38 4.46 -0.76
CA VAL A 83 7.19 5.38 0.06
C VAL A 83 7.18 4.95 1.53
N LEU A 84 6.02 4.53 2.03
CA LEU A 84 5.87 4.10 3.42
C LEU A 84 4.80 3.00 3.53
N ILE A 85 5.10 1.96 4.31
CA ILE A 85 4.14 0.94 4.70
C ILE A 85 4.16 0.89 6.22
N ARG A 86 2.99 1.01 6.85
CA ARG A 86 2.87 1.02 8.32
C ARG A 86 1.79 0.08 8.79
N SER A 87 2.16 -0.83 9.67
CA SER A 87 1.25 -1.76 10.34
C SER A 87 1.34 -1.62 11.85
N ARG A 88 0.29 -2.02 12.55
CA ARG A 88 0.28 -2.14 14.01
C ARG A 88 0.30 -3.62 14.36
N VAL A 89 1.24 -4.01 15.23
CA VAL A 89 1.37 -5.38 15.75
C VAL A 89 1.32 -5.27 17.27
N GLY A 90 0.20 -5.70 17.87
CA GLY A 90 -0.10 -5.41 19.26
C GLY A 90 -0.17 -3.90 19.52
N GLY A 91 0.61 -3.40 20.49
CA GLY A 91 0.75 -1.97 20.78
C GLY A 91 1.81 -1.24 19.95
N LEU A 92 2.63 -1.97 19.18
CA LEU A 92 3.77 -1.41 18.46
C LEU A 92 3.41 -1.01 17.03
N THR A 93 4.07 0.02 16.53
CA THR A 93 3.99 0.45 15.13
C THR A 93 5.24 -0.02 14.41
N ILE A 94 5.06 -0.83 13.37
CA ILE A 94 6.14 -1.25 12.47
C ILE A 94 5.97 -0.46 11.18
N ALA A 95 7.07 0.13 10.70
CA ALA A 95 7.08 0.88 9.46
C ALA A 95 8.25 0.46 8.57
N ALA A 96 7.97 0.23 7.29
CA ALA A 96 8.96 0.22 6.23
C ALA A 96 8.92 1.59 5.54
N ILE A 97 10.10 2.19 5.35
CA ILE A 97 10.24 3.55 4.80
C ILE A 97 11.27 3.51 3.67
N LEU A 98 10.94 4.09 2.52
CA LEU A 98 11.83 4.21 1.38
C LEU A 98 13.11 4.97 1.76
N ARG A 99 14.25 4.31 1.70
CA ARG A 99 15.55 4.92 2.06
C ARG A 99 16.37 5.37 0.87
N ASN A 100 16.33 4.65 -0.24
CA ASN A 100 17.12 4.93 -1.44
C ASN A 100 16.39 4.37 -2.66
N ILE A 101 16.60 4.99 -3.83
CA ILE A 101 16.11 4.52 -5.13
C ILE A 101 17.35 4.28 -5.99
N ILE A 102 17.54 3.04 -6.44
CA ILE A 102 18.60 2.65 -7.37
C ILE A 102 17.94 2.36 -8.72
N ILE A 103 18.43 3.01 -9.77
CA ILE A 103 17.99 2.79 -11.15
C ILE A 103 19.09 1.98 -11.83
N TYR A 104 18.72 0.83 -12.39
CA TYR A 104 19.61 0.01 -13.21
C TYR A 104 19.38 0.40 -14.67
N GLU A 105 20.47 0.73 -15.36
CA GLU A 105 20.50 0.93 -16.82
C GLU A 105 20.54 -0.41 -17.56
#